data_AF-A0A1W9N4V7-F1
#
_entry.id   AF-A0A1W9N4V7-F1
#
_cell.length_a   1.000
_cell.length_b   1.000
_cell.length_c   1.000
_cell.angle_alpha   90.00
_cell.angle_beta   90.00
_cell.angle_gamma   90.00
#
_symmetry.space_group_name_H-M   'P 1'
#
loop_
_entity.id
_entity.type
_entity.pdbx_description
1 polymer ?
#
loop_
_entity_poly.entity_id
_entity_poly.type
_entity_poly.pdbx_seq_one_letter_code
_entity_poly.pdbx_strand_id
1 'polypeptide(L)'
;MGKIILKYGSILFAAAVIMLIGVNCAVSEKRVSMKDESPKGGFHSSCKGIYVLIPFEKRKDNMDAVLNNPAVSGICIAAEWRELEPEEGEYDFSLIDSVLKKAAAKNKTVSLRVFPGISTPEWVYRKGAKRFEFTDRNQEHQGYPQGHRFNTYRKKVSIPLPWDTVGKNSWLLTGLIAERLKTLR
;
A
#
# COMPACT_ATOMS: atom_id res chain seq x y z
N MET A 1 37.07 22.00 -52.35
CA MET A 1 37.30 22.87 -51.17
C MET A 1 35.95 23.19 -50.54
N GLY A 2 35.86 23.18 -49.20
CA GLY A 2 34.81 23.92 -48.46
C GLY A 2 33.59 23.11 -48.00
N LYS A 3 33.52 22.87 -46.69
CA LYS A 3 32.35 22.44 -45.87
C LYS A 3 31.21 23.52 -45.95
N ILE A 4 29.97 23.38 -45.46
CA ILE A 4 29.48 22.95 -44.12
C ILE A 4 27.90 22.77 -44.15
N ILE A 5 27.32 21.99 -43.20
CA ILE A 5 25.97 22.09 -42.51
C ILE A 5 24.76 21.39 -43.19
N LEU A 6 23.86 20.59 -42.58
CA LEU A 6 23.66 19.98 -41.23
C LEU A 6 22.74 18.72 -41.34
N LYS A 7 23.16 17.68 -40.60
CA LYS A 7 22.44 16.57 -39.92
C LYS A 7 20.94 16.34 -40.20
N TYR A 8 20.64 15.22 -40.87
CA TYR A 8 19.45 14.40 -40.62
C TYR A 8 19.90 12.96 -40.35
N GLY A 9 19.34 12.33 -39.32
CA GLY A 9 19.41 10.89 -39.11
C GLY A 9 20.30 10.42 -37.96
N SER A 10 19.79 10.47 -36.72
CA SER A 10 20.34 9.72 -35.57
C SER A 10 19.36 9.70 -34.39
N ILE A 11 18.13 9.18 -34.55
CA ILE A 11 17.27 8.86 -33.38
C ILE A 11 16.64 7.46 -33.46
N LEU A 12 16.90 6.66 -34.50
CA LEU A 12 16.26 5.35 -34.67
C LEU A 12 17.08 4.14 -34.20
N PHE A 13 18.26 4.31 -33.59
CA PHE A 13 19.09 3.17 -33.17
C PHE A 13 19.16 2.91 -31.65
N ALA A 14 18.52 3.73 -30.81
CA ALA A 14 18.59 3.56 -29.35
C ALA A 14 17.49 2.66 -28.75
N ALA A 15 16.44 2.30 -29.50
CA ALA A 15 15.31 1.54 -28.95
C ALA A 15 15.40 0.01 -29.15
N ALA A 16 16.29 -0.47 -30.02
CA ALA A 16 16.32 -1.89 -30.42
C ALA A 16 17.35 -2.76 -29.67
N VAL A 17 18.28 -2.18 -28.90
CA VAL A 17 19.34 -2.95 -28.19
C VAL A 17 18.99 -3.22 -26.71
N ILE A 18 18.01 -2.53 -26.13
CA ILE A 18 17.61 -2.76 -24.73
C ILE A 18 16.63 -3.95 -24.58
N MET A 19 16.02 -4.44 -25.66
CA MET A 19 15.10 -5.59 -25.59
C MET A 19 15.75 -6.98 -25.71
N LEU A 20 17.07 -7.10 -25.92
CA LEU A 20 17.71 -8.39 -26.20
C LEU A 20 18.67 -8.93 -25.11
N ILE A 21 18.85 -8.22 -23.98
CA ILE A 21 19.63 -8.72 -22.84
C ILE A 21 18.72 -9.39 -21.77
N GLY A 22 17.40 -9.19 -21.84
CA GLY A 22 16.48 -9.62 -20.78
C GLY A 22 15.93 -11.06 -20.87
N VAL A 23 16.30 -11.87 -21.86
CA VAL A 23 15.60 -13.15 -22.13
C VAL A 23 16.49 -14.40 -22.05
N ASN A 24 17.78 -14.30 -21.72
CA ASN A 24 18.64 -15.50 -21.68
C ASN A 24 19.61 -15.58 -20.49
N CYS A 25 19.12 -15.32 -19.28
CA CYS A 25 19.77 -15.85 -18.08
C CYS A 25 18.83 -16.91 -17.47
N ALA A 26 19.13 -18.15 -17.83
CA ALA A 26 18.45 -19.34 -17.37
C ALA A 26 18.32 -19.37 -15.85
N VAL A 27 17.11 -19.69 -15.39
CA VAL A 27 16.83 -20.17 -14.05
C VAL A 27 17.72 -21.39 -13.80
N SER A 28 18.83 -21.19 -13.08
CA SER A 28 19.57 -22.27 -12.42
C SER A 28 18.95 -22.46 -11.04
N GLU A 29 18.16 -23.52 -10.88
CA GLU A 29 17.70 -23.99 -9.57
C GLU A 29 18.91 -24.56 -8.79
N LYS A 30 19.78 -23.68 -8.28
CA LYS A 30 20.55 -24.04 -7.09
C LYS A 30 19.64 -23.78 -5.90
N ARG A 31 18.99 -24.86 -5.44
CA ARG A 31 18.35 -24.92 -4.13
C ARG A 31 19.45 -24.72 -3.09
N VAL A 32 19.72 -23.46 -2.72
CA VAL A 32 20.60 -23.13 -1.61
C VAL A 32 19.91 -23.68 -0.37
N SER A 33 20.45 -24.76 0.17
CA SER A 33 20.09 -25.24 1.50
C SER A 33 20.45 -24.13 2.48
N MET A 34 19.46 -23.34 2.89
CA MET A 34 19.62 -22.39 3.97
C MET A 34 19.87 -23.22 5.23
N LYS A 35 21.11 -23.21 5.72
CA LYS A 35 21.37 -23.61 7.09
C LYS A 35 20.54 -22.70 7.98
N ASP A 36 19.78 -23.31 8.88
CA ASP A 36 19.15 -22.64 10.01
C ASP A 36 20.24 -22.11 10.95
N GLU A 37 20.81 -20.98 10.55
CA GLU A 37 21.58 -20.12 11.42
C GLU A 37 20.73 -18.88 11.66
N SER A 38 19.61 -19.09 12.34
CA SER A 38 18.93 -18.03 13.07
C SER A 38 19.99 -17.25 13.85
N PRO A 39 20.22 -15.94 13.60
CA PRO A 39 21.26 -15.21 14.31
C PRO A 39 20.89 -15.20 15.79
N LYS A 40 21.69 -15.86 16.63
CA LYS A 40 21.63 -15.73 18.09
C LYS A 40 22.18 -14.36 18.53
N GLY A 41 21.84 -13.31 17.79
CA GLY A 41 22.21 -11.93 18.08
C GLY A 41 21.11 -11.28 18.91
N GLY A 42 21.44 -10.87 20.13
CA GLY A 42 20.55 -10.03 20.94
C GLY A 42 20.13 -8.77 20.18
N PHE A 43 18.98 -8.21 20.56
CA PHE A 43 18.48 -6.94 20.00
C PHE A 43 19.59 -5.90 19.97
N HIS A 44 19.92 -5.40 18.78
CA HIS A 44 20.91 -4.34 18.61
C HIS A 44 20.45 -3.08 19.36
N SER A 45 21.36 -2.37 20.03
CA SER A 45 21.04 -1.20 20.87
C SER A 45 20.35 -0.04 20.14
N SER A 46 20.31 -0.08 18.80
CA SER A 46 19.58 0.87 17.96
C SER A 46 18.12 0.48 17.69
N CYS A 47 17.72 -0.77 17.96
CA CYS A 47 16.35 -1.23 17.80
C CYS A 47 15.47 -0.66 18.92
N LYS A 48 14.59 0.29 18.57
CA LYS A 48 13.72 0.98 19.53
C LYS A 48 12.46 0.19 19.93
N GLY A 49 12.29 -1.04 19.42
CA GLY A 49 11.22 -2.00 19.77
C GLY A 49 10.46 -2.56 18.56
N ILE A 50 9.32 -3.22 18.82
CA ILE A 50 8.53 -3.94 17.81
C ILE A 50 7.42 -3.04 17.24
N TYR A 51 7.22 -3.11 15.93
CA TYR A 51 6.10 -2.46 15.23
C TYR A 51 5.10 -3.50 14.76
N VAL A 52 3.85 -3.41 15.21
CA VAL A 52 2.83 -4.44 14.94
C VAL A 52 1.89 -3.98 13.84
N LEU A 53 1.73 -4.81 12.81
CA LEU A 53 0.73 -4.61 11.76
C LEU A 53 -0.61 -5.16 12.24
N ILE A 54 -1.62 -4.29 12.39
CA ILE A 54 -2.96 -4.72 12.79
C ILE A 54 -3.76 -5.10 11.54
N PRO A 55 -4.21 -6.36 11.38
CA PRO A 55 -5.05 -6.76 10.26
C PRO A 55 -6.41 -6.05 10.30
N PHE A 56 -6.98 -5.77 9.13
CA PHE A 56 -8.27 -5.07 8.96
C PHE A 56 -9.40 -5.67 9.82
N GLU A 57 -9.52 -6.99 9.81
CA GLU A 57 -10.59 -7.75 10.48
C GLU A 57 -10.39 -7.82 12.01
N LYS A 58 -9.15 -7.64 12.49
CA LYS A 58 -8.78 -7.77 13.91
C LYS A 58 -8.56 -6.40 14.58
N ARG A 59 -8.98 -5.31 13.94
CA ARG A 59 -8.84 -3.94 14.48
C ARG A 59 -9.54 -3.75 15.83
N LYS A 60 -10.62 -4.49 16.11
CA LYS A 60 -11.36 -4.42 17.38
C LYS A 60 -10.86 -5.39 18.45
N ASP A 61 -10.52 -6.63 18.07
CA ASP A 61 -10.43 -7.72 19.05
C ASP A 61 -9.07 -7.85 19.74
N ASN A 62 -8.01 -7.20 19.26
CA ASN A 62 -6.65 -7.38 19.80
C ASN A 62 -5.90 -6.07 20.08
N MET A 63 -6.53 -4.92 19.87
CA MET A 63 -5.84 -3.62 19.97
C MET A 63 -5.28 -3.36 21.37
N ASP A 64 -6.08 -3.60 22.41
CA ASP A 64 -5.68 -3.29 23.78
C ASP A 64 -4.57 -4.23 24.28
N ALA A 65 -4.61 -5.51 23.90
CA ALA A 65 -3.55 -6.47 24.20
C ALA A 65 -2.21 -6.06 23.56
N VAL A 66 -2.24 -5.63 22.29
CA VAL A 66 -1.04 -5.17 21.58
C VAL A 66 -0.50 -3.87 22.19
N LEU A 67 -1.37 -2.90 22.47
CA LEU A 67 -0.96 -1.60 23.03
C LEU A 67 -0.41 -1.70 24.46
N ASN A 68 -0.86 -2.68 25.24
CA ASN A 68 -0.36 -2.92 26.59
C ASN A 68 0.95 -3.71 26.62
N ASN A 69 1.40 -4.30 25.50
CA ASN A 69 2.65 -5.05 25.46
C ASN A 69 3.86 -4.09 25.55
N PRO A 70 4.77 -4.25 26.51
CA PRO A 70 5.93 -3.38 26.67
C PRO A 70 6.95 -3.49 25.53
N ALA A 71 7.01 -4.63 24.82
CA ALA A 71 7.91 -4.81 23.68
C ALA A 71 7.44 -4.08 22.41
N VAL A 72 6.17 -3.66 22.36
CA VAL A 72 5.59 -2.94 21.22
C VAL A 72 5.87 -1.45 21.35
N SER A 73 6.49 -0.82 20.37
CA SER A 73 6.75 0.62 20.35
C SER A 73 5.78 1.40 19.46
N GLY A 74 5.02 0.68 18.64
CA GLY A 74 3.97 1.28 17.82
C GLY A 74 3.20 0.27 16.99
N ILE A 75 2.16 0.77 16.33
CA ILE A 75 1.24 -0.02 15.52
C ILE A 75 1.04 0.59 14.15
N CYS A 76 0.90 -0.26 13.14
CA CYS A 76 0.41 0.12 11.83
C CYS A 76 -1.06 -0.25 11.75
N ILE A 77 -1.92 0.75 11.57
CA ILE A 77 -3.31 0.53 11.17
C ILE A 77 -3.49 0.85 9.70
N ALA A 78 -4.53 0.27 9.15
CA ALA A 78 -4.95 0.53 7.79
C ALA A 78 -6.41 0.99 7.79
N ALA A 79 -6.79 1.76 6.80
CA ALA A 79 -8.17 2.17 6.54
C ALA A 79 -8.46 2.14 5.04
N GLU A 80 -9.69 1.77 4.67
CA GLU A 80 -10.13 1.78 3.29
C GLU A 80 -10.70 3.15 2.93
N TRP A 81 -10.48 3.63 1.70
CA TRP A 81 -11.05 4.91 1.29
C TRP A 81 -12.57 4.94 1.44
N ARG A 82 -13.29 3.91 0.98
CA ARG A 82 -14.75 3.79 1.18
C ARG A 82 -15.23 3.78 2.64
N GLU A 83 -14.38 3.40 3.60
CA GLU A 83 -14.69 3.52 5.03
C GLU A 83 -14.50 4.96 5.51
N LEU A 84 -13.47 5.65 5.01
CA LEU A 84 -13.12 7.00 5.43
C LEU A 84 -13.97 8.08 4.79
N GLU A 85 -14.46 7.86 3.57
CA GLU A 85 -15.27 8.81 2.80
C GLU A 85 -16.39 8.03 2.05
N PRO A 86 -17.38 7.51 2.78
CA PRO A 86 -18.48 6.73 2.20
C PRO A 86 -19.27 7.51 1.14
N GLU A 87 -19.43 8.81 1.32
CA GLU A 87 -20.02 9.76 0.37
C GLU A 87 -19.09 10.96 0.20
N GLU A 88 -19.21 11.68 -0.92
CA GLU A 88 -18.29 12.78 -1.23
C GLU A 88 -18.31 13.86 -0.14
N GLY A 89 -17.16 14.14 0.47
CA GLY A 89 -17.03 15.12 1.53
C GLY A 89 -17.56 14.68 2.91
N GLU A 90 -18.20 13.52 3.00
CA GLU A 90 -18.69 12.93 4.25
C GLU A 90 -17.63 12.00 4.83
N TYR A 91 -16.82 12.52 5.76
CA TYR A 91 -15.69 11.79 6.31
C TYR A 91 -16.00 11.08 7.64
N ASP A 92 -15.59 9.82 7.76
CA ASP A 92 -15.59 9.07 9.02
C ASP A 92 -14.16 8.73 9.47
N PHE A 93 -13.69 9.48 10.48
CA PHE A 93 -12.39 9.25 11.12
C PHE A 93 -12.50 8.56 12.49
N SER A 94 -13.69 8.10 12.89
CA SER A 94 -13.94 7.56 14.23
C SER A 94 -12.97 6.46 14.65
N LEU A 95 -12.66 5.55 13.73
CA LEU A 95 -11.67 4.50 13.93
C LEU A 95 -10.27 5.06 14.19
N ILE A 96 -9.82 6.01 13.36
CA ILE A 96 -8.47 6.60 13.45
C ILE A 96 -8.36 7.35 14.77
N ASP A 97 -9.35 8.20 15.09
CA ASP A 97 -9.39 9.00 16.30
C ASP A 97 -9.38 8.09 17.55
N SER A 98 -10.16 7.00 17.54
CA SER A 98 -10.16 6.02 18.62
C SER A 98 -8.81 5.33 18.81
N VAL A 99 -8.13 4.94 17.72
CA VAL A 99 -6.83 4.26 17.81
C VAL A 99 -5.75 5.22 18.29
N LEU A 100 -5.72 6.44 17.76
CA LEU A 100 -4.76 7.47 18.16
C LEU A 100 -4.89 7.78 19.65
N LYS A 101 -6.12 7.95 20.15
CA LYS A 101 -6.36 8.18 21.58
C LYS A 101 -5.84 7.03 22.45
N LYS A 102 -6.11 5.77 22.07
CA LYS A 102 -5.64 4.60 22.81
C LYS A 102 -4.12 4.47 22.80
N ALA A 103 -3.48 4.69 21.64
CA ALA A 103 -2.03 4.60 21.49
C ALA A 103 -1.31 5.72 22.24
N ALA A 104 -1.84 6.96 22.17
CA ALA A 104 -1.32 8.11 22.89
C ALA A 104 -1.34 7.89 24.41
N ALA A 105 -2.44 7.36 24.96
CA ALA A 105 -2.55 7.01 26.38
C ALA A 105 -1.52 5.98 26.86
N LYS A 106 -0.84 5.28 25.94
CA LYS A 106 0.16 4.25 26.20
C LYS A 106 1.55 4.62 25.68
N ASN A 107 1.76 5.87 25.26
CA ASN A 107 3.00 6.36 24.65
C ASN A 107 3.48 5.49 23.47
N LYS A 108 2.54 5.00 22.65
CA LYS A 108 2.83 4.20 21.44
C LYS A 108 2.67 5.07 20.20
N THR A 109 3.52 4.82 19.19
CA THR A 109 3.42 5.50 17.89
C THR A 109 2.43 4.79 16.97
N VAL A 110 1.82 5.55 16.04
CA VAL A 110 0.86 5.00 15.07
C VAL A 110 1.27 5.40 13.65
N SER A 111 1.21 4.44 12.73
CA SER A 111 1.37 4.63 11.30
C SER A 111 0.05 4.27 10.64
N LEU A 112 -0.43 5.14 9.77
CA LEU A 112 -1.68 4.96 9.05
C LEU A 112 -1.38 4.64 7.58
N ARG A 113 -1.97 3.56 7.09
CA ARG A 113 -2.04 3.25 5.66
C ARG A 113 -3.46 3.45 5.16
N VAL A 114 -3.61 4.22 4.10
CA VAL A 114 -4.90 4.42 3.44
C VAL A 114 -4.87 3.68 2.13
N PHE A 115 -5.88 2.86 1.90
CA PHE A 115 -5.93 2.03 0.71
C PHE A 115 -6.98 2.55 -0.27
N PRO A 116 -6.53 3.04 -1.45
CA PRO A 116 -7.40 3.26 -2.60
C PRO A 116 -7.45 1.99 -3.49
N GLY A 117 -8.04 2.12 -4.68
CA GLY A 117 -8.09 1.04 -5.68
C GLY A 117 -9.38 0.25 -5.56
N ILE A 118 -9.29 -1.01 -5.13
CA ILE A 118 -10.48 -1.88 -4.94
C ILE A 118 -11.43 -1.32 -3.86
N SER A 119 -10.88 -0.53 -2.94
CA SER A 119 -11.59 0.17 -1.87
C SER A 119 -12.03 1.59 -2.24
N THR A 120 -11.95 1.99 -3.51
CA THR A 120 -12.45 3.30 -3.96
C THR A 120 -13.97 3.38 -3.75
N PRO A 121 -14.49 4.45 -3.12
CA PRO A 121 -15.93 4.63 -2.88
C PRO A 121 -16.73 4.72 -4.19
N GLU A 122 -18.00 4.33 -4.14
CA GLU A 122 -18.86 4.30 -5.33
C GLU A 122 -19.18 5.70 -5.88
N TRP A 123 -19.24 6.73 -5.02
CA TRP A 123 -19.49 8.11 -5.43
C TRP A 123 -18.45 8.64 -6.44
N VAL A 124 -17.22 8.13 -6.36
CA VAL A 124 -16.14 8.49 -7.29
C VAL A 124 -16.51 8.10 -8.72
N TYR A 125 -17.10 6.92 -8.91
CA TYR A 125 -17.57 6.45 -10.21
C TYR A 125 -18.86 7.16 -10.65
N ARG A 126 -19.76 7.49 -9.72
CA ARG A 126 -20.94 8.33 -10.03
C ARG A 126 -20.55 9.72 -10.52
N LYS A 127 -19.40 10.24 -10.11
CA LYS A 127 -18.81 11.48 -10.64
C LYS A 127 -18.12 11.35 -12.00
N GLY A 128 -18.13 10.15 -12.59
CA GLY A 128 -17.60 9.91 -13.92
C GLY A 128 -16.17 9.38 -13.95
N ALA A 129 -15.61 8.96 -12.80
CA ALA A 129 -14.35 8.22 -12.83
C ALA A 129 -14.50 6.94 -13.65
N LYS A 130 -13.55 6.71 -14.55
CA LYS A 130 -13.52 5.53 -15.40
C LYS A 130 -13.06 4.31 -14.59
N ARG A 131 -13.78 3.22 -14.77
CA ARG A 131 -13.45 1.91 -14.22
C ARG A 131 -12.39 1.23 -15.08
N PHE A 132 -11.36 0.71 -14.45
CA PHE A 132 -10.52 -0.33 -15.00
C PHE A 132 -10.94 -1.65 -14.39
N GLU A 133 -11.50 -2.53 -15.23
CA GLU A 133 -11.97 -3.84 -14.81
C GLU A 133 -11.00 -4.93 -15.25
N PHE A 134 -10.69 -5.83 -14.34
CA PHE A 134 -9.87 -6.99 -14.63
C PHE A 134 -10.31 -8.18 -13.80
N THR A 135 -9.97 -9.38 -14.26
CA THR A 135 -10.09 -10.59 -13.44
C THR A 135 -8.77 -10.81 -12.73
N ASP A 136 -8.81 -10.88 -11.41
CA ASP A 136 -7.62 -11.17 -10.63
C ASP A 136 -7.20 -12.63 -10.83
N ARG A 137 -5.97 -12.82 -11.33
CA ARG A 137 -5.39 -14.13 -11.61
C ARG A 137 -4.33 -14.52 -10.59
N ASN A 138 -4.05 -13.67 -9.60
CA ASN A 138 -3.06 -13.98 -8.58
C ASN A 138 -3.64 -14.97 -7.57
N GLN A 139 -3.10 -16.18 -7.54
CA GLN A 139 -3.54 -17.23 -6.61
C GLN A 139 -3.32 -16.85 -5.14
N GLU A 140 -2.35 -15.98 -4.84
CA GLU A 140 -2.13 -15.48 -3.47
C GLU A 140 -3.28 -14.61 -2.97
N HIS A 141 -4.13 -14.10 -3.87
CA HIS A 141 -5.34 -13.37 -3.50
C HIS A 141 -6.55 -14.29 -3.29
N GLN A 142 -6.32 -15.61 -3.28
CA GLN A 142 -7.26 -16.57 -2.73
C GLN A 142 -7.26 -16.35 -1.22
N GLY A 143 -8.41 -16.01 -0.65
CA GLY A 143 -8.49 -15.70 0.78
C GLY A 143 -7.94 -16.85 1.63
N TYR A 144 -6.75 -16.65 2.23
CA TYR A 144 -6.22 -17.57 3.22
C TYR A 144 -6.89 -17.32 4.57
N PRO A 145 -6.98 -18.33 5.46
CA PRO A 145 -7.45 -18.14 6.84
C PRO A 145 -6.64 -17.08 7.60
N GLN A 146 -5.37 -16.86 7.22
CA GLN A 146 -4.48 -15.84 7.80
C GLN A 146 -4.59 -14.45 7.12
N GLY A 147 -5.46 -14.29 6.12
CA GLY A 147 -5.90 -12.99 5.63
C GLY A 147 -5.23 -12.51 4.33
N HIS A 148 -5.92 -12.72 3.21
CA HIS A 148 -5.87 -11.75 2.12
C HIS A 148 -7.10 -10.85 2.26
N ARG A 149 -6.89 -9.54 2.50
CA ARG A 149 -7.96 -8.56 2.84
C ARG A 149 -9.12 -8.53 1.84
N PHE A 150 -8.83 -8.87 0.59
CA PHE A 150 -9.81 -9.07 -0.46
C PHE A 150 -9.59 -10.47 -1.02
N ASN A 151 -10.57 -11.34 -0.85
CA ASN A 151 -10.60 -12.63 -1.53
C ASN A 151 -11.03 -12.39 -2.99
N THR A 152 -10.08 -11.96 -3.82
CA THR A 152 -10.32 -11.51 -5.20
C THR A 152 -9.90 -12.50 -6.25
N TYR A 153 -9.17 -13.56 -5.90
CA TYR A 153 -8.75 -14.57 -6.88
C TYR A 153 -9.92 -15.10 -7.71
N ARG A 154 -9.76 -15.04 -9.04
CA ARG A 154 -10.75 -15.38 -10.08
C ARG A 154 -12.03 -14.53 -10.07
N LYS A 155 -12.06 -13.42 -9.33
CA LYS A 155 -13.17 -12.48 -9.34
C LYS A 155 -12.86 -11.29 -10.25
N LYS A 156 -13.92 -10.71 -10.80
CA LYS A 156 -13.83 -9.41 -11.45
C LYS A 156 -13.68 -8.35 -10.36
N VAL A 157 -12.70 -7.48 -10.54
CA VAL A 157 -12.44 -6.33 -9.67
C VAL A 157 -12.39 -5.07 -10.52
N SER A 158 -12.78 -3.96 -9.90
CA SER A 158 -12.81 -2.64 -10.52
C SER A 158 -11.98 -1.68 -9.67
N ILE A 159 -11.10 -0.93 -10.32
CA ILE A 159 -10.35 0.17 -9.71
C ILE A 159 -10.53 1.42 -10.58
N PRO A 160 -10.40 2.64 -10.03
CA PRO A 160 -10.39 3.82 -10.87
C PRO A 160 -9.13 3.82 -11.73
N LEU A 161 -9.21 4.35 -12.95
CA LEU A 161 -8.02 4.53 -13.78
C LEU A 161 -7.03 5.48 -13.06
N PRO A 162 -5.77 5.06 -12.83
CA PRO A 162 -4.81 5.86 -12.04
C PRO A 162 -4.50 7.24 -12.62
N TRP A 163 -4.66 7.40 -13.94
CA TRP A 163 -4.43 8.65 -14.66
C TRP A 163 -5.71 9.45 -14.94
N ASP A 164 -6.87 8.95 -14.50
CA ASP A 164 -8.12 9.70 -14.68
C ASP A 164 -8.12 10.94 -13.78
N THR A 165 -8.53 12.06 -14.37
CA THR A 165 -8.63 13.37 -13.72
C THR A 165 -9.55 13.36 -12.51
N VAL A 166 -10.64 12.58 -12.54
CA VAL A 166 -11.54 12.39 -11.39
C VAL A 166 -10.89 11.47 -10.34
N GLY A 167 -10.08 10.50 -10.78
CA GLY A 167 -9.32 9.59 -9.92
C GLY A 167 -8.17 10.26 -9.15
N LYS A 168 -7.66 11.41 -9.63
CA LYS A 168 -6.64 12.22 -8.92
C LYS A 168 -7.10 12.65 -7.51
N ASN A 169 -8.39 12.57 -7.20
CA ASN A 169 -8.95 12.86 -5.88
C ASN A 169 -8.42 11.94 -4.77
N SER A 170 -7.86 10.76 -5.09
CA SER A 170 -7.21 9.92 -4.07
C SER A 170 -6.05 10.62 -3.35
N TRP A 171 -5.37 11.53 -4.04
CA TRP A 171 -4.28 12.33 -3.47
C TRP A 171 -4.80 13.43 -2.55
N LEU A 172 -6.00 13.96 -2.80
CA LEU A 172 -6.65 14.95 -1.92
C LEU A 172 -7.01 14.35 -0.57
N LEU A 173 -7.48 13.10 -0.54
CA LEU A 173 -7.75 12.37 0.70
C LEU A 173 -6.49 12.28 1.59
N THR A 174 -5.32 11.99 1.00
CA THR A 174 -4.07 11.93 1.78
C THR A 174 -3.70 13.28 2.39
N GLY A 175 -3.99 14.38 1.69
CA GLY A 175 -3.83 15.74 2.21
C GLY A 175 -4.79 16.06 3.36
N LEU A 176 -6.08 15.73 3.22
CA LEU A 176 -7.08 15.94 4.27
C LEU A 176 -6.78 15.13 5.53
N ILE A 177 -6.34 13.89 5.37
CA ILE A 177 -5.91 13.05 6.49
C ILE A 177 -4.70 13.67 7.17
N ALA A 178 -3.72 14.16 6.41
CA ALA A 178 -2.55 14.83 6.99
C ALA A 178 -2.94 16.09 7.78
N GLU A 179 -3.86 16.92 7.28
CA GLU A 179 -4.36 18.08 8.01
C GLU A 179 -5.14 17.68 9.27
N ARG A 180 -6.02 16.68 9.20
CA ARG A 180 -6.76 16.16 10.36
C ARG A 180 -5.80 15.66 11.44
N LEU A 181 -4.76 14.92 11.06
CA LEU A 181 -3.75 14.43 12.00
C LEU A 181 -2.96 15.56 12.68
N LYS A 182 -2.82 16.74 12.07
CA LYS A 182 -2.22 17.91 12.73
C LYS A 182 -3.14 18.49 13.80
N THR A 183 -4.46 18.47 13.60
CA THR A 183 -5.43 19.01 14.58
C THR A 183 -5.60 18.17 15.84
N LEU A 184 -5.10 16.93 15.83
CA LEU A 184 -5.16 16.01 16.97
C LEU A 184 -3.90 16.04 17.87
N ARG A 185 -2.95 16.94 17.58
CA ARG A 185 -1.73 17.15 18.39
C ARG A 185 -1.95 18.15 19.51
#